data_AF-A0A543DR77-F1
#
_entry.id   AF-A0A543DR77-F1
#
_cell.length_a   1.000
_cell.length_b   1.000
_cell.length_c   1.000
_cell.angle_alpha   90.00
_cell.angle_beta   90.00
_cell.angle_gamma   90.00
#
_symmetry.space_group_name_H-M   'P 1'
#
loop_
_entity.id
_entity.type
_entity.pdbx_description
1 polymer ?
#
loop_
_entity_poly.entity_id
_entity_poly.type
_entity_poly.pdbx_seq_one_letter_code
_entity_poly.pdbx_strand_id
1 'polypeptide(L)'
;MTAERSLPERTSGRESLPRTGPLHGWSERFAALPDAVQIVTEPFVAMADLRLDPAESSAVAAHLGVALPTTPNTWVRGHTTTVIWLGPDEWLVTSPFTTPEALESGLREAVGGCGAVVDVSAQRTTLSLHGERVRDVLATGCSLDLHPRVFRPGCAAQTTIGLAGAILLALDGEHYQLLVRTSFARHLATWLLDAAVEYMPEFDPEPSTDPGRGA
;
A
#
# COMPACT_ATOMS: atom_id res chain seq x y z
N MET A 1 -30.62 -14.66 -56.22
CA MET A 1 -30.58 -13.27 -55.71
C MET A 1 -31.14 -13.31 -54.31
N THR A 2 -30.30 -13.71 -53.36
CA THR A 2 -30.69 -14.02 -51.97
C THR A 2 -30.14 -12.90 -51.10
N ALA A 3 -31.03 -12.13 -50.48
CA ALA A 3 -30.66 -10.99 -49.65
C ALA A 3 -30.01 -11.48 -48.34
N GLU A 4 -28.73 -11.14 -48.14
CA GLU A 4 -28.07 -11.24 -46.84
C GLU A 4 -28.73 -10.26 -45.87
N ARG A 5 -29.34 -10.83 -44.82
CA ARG A 5 -29.92 -10.07 -43.72
C ARG A 5 -28.79 -9.69 -42.77
N SER A 6 -28.30 -8.47 -42.94
CA SER A 6 -27.28 -7.85 -42.08
C SER A 6 -27.70 -7.91 -40.61
N LEU A 7 -26.85 -8.48 -39.74
CA LEU A 7 -27.04 -8.46 -38.29
C LEU A 7 -26.71 -7.05 -37.76
N PRO A 8 -27.49 -6.50 -36.83
CA PRO A 8 -27.21 -5.19 -36.26
C PRO A 8 -25.89 -5.22 -35.48
N GLU A 9 -25.03 -4.23 -35.74
CA GLU A 9 -23.85 -3.95 -34.94
C GLU A 9 -24.28 -3.77 -33.48
N ARG A 10 -23.82 -4.65 -32.60
CA ARG A 10 -23.95 -4.45 -31.16
C ARG A 10 -23.05 -3.29 -30.79
N THR A 11 -23.62 -2.10 -30.67
CA THR A 11 -23.00 -0.96 -29.98
C THR A 11 -22.86 -1.35 -28.51
N SER A 12 -21.82 -2.12 -28.21
CA SER A 12 -21.48 -2.51 -26.85
C SER A 12 -20.84 -1.31 -26.16
N GLY A 13 -21.68 -0.38 -25.69
CA GLY A 13 -21.33 0.49 -24.59
C GLY A 13 -21.06 -0.41 -23.38
N ARG A 14 -19.82 -0.91 -23.24
CA ARG A 14 -19.38 -1.52 -21.99
C ARG A 14 -19.39 -0.38 -20.98
N GLU A 15 -20.42 -0.36 -20.14
CA GLU A 15 -20.36 0.36 -18.88
C GLU A 15 -19.06 -0.10 -18.19
N SER A 16 -18.13 0.83 -18.01
CA SER A 16 -16.85 0.52 -17.38
C SER A 16 -17.13 0.18 -15.93
N LEU A 17 -17.04 -1.11 -15.58
CA LEU A 17 -17.18 -1.54 -14.21
C LEU A 17 -16.17 -0.75 -13.35
N PRO A 18 -16.61 -0.12 -12.25
CA PRO A 18 -15.70 0.63 -11.40
C PRO A 18 -14.63 -0.31 -10.85
N ARG A 19 -13.38 0.12 -10.87
CA ARG A 19 -12.28 -0.64 -10.27
C ARG A 19 -12.50 -0.71 -8.76
N THR A 20 -12.62 -1.92 -8.21
CA THR A 20 -12.80 -2.14 -6.77
C THR A 20 -11.60 -2.87 -6.17
N GLY A 21 -11.33 -2.56 -4.90
CA GLY A 21 -10.20 -3.11 -4.15
C GLY A 21 -10.70 -4.08 -3.08
N PRO A 22 -9.81 -4.87 -2.47
CA PRO A 22 -10.19 -5.84 -1.46
C PRO A 22 -10.75 -5.18 -0.18
N LEU A 23 -10.45 -3.90 0.03
CA LEU A 23 -10.91 -3.07 1.14
C LEU A 23 -11.94 -2.02 0.71
N HIS A 24 -12.59 -2.22 -0.44
CA HIS A 24 -13.74 -1.39 -0.82
C HIS A 24 -14.83 -1.47 0.27
N GLY A 25 -15.31 -0.31 0.74
CA GLY A 25 -16.30 -0.21 1.82
C GLY A 25 -15.76 -0.29 3.25
N TRP A 26 -14.44 -0.27 3.46
CA TRP A 26 -13.84 -0.32 4.80
C TRP A 26 -13.60 1.05 5.45
N SER A 27 -13.81 2.15 4.73
CA SER A 27 -13.55 3.51 5.22
C SER A 27 -14.26 3.83 6.53
N GLU A 28 -15.52 3.43 6.68
CA GLU A 28 -16.29 3.66 7.91
C GLU A 28 -15.72 2.90 9.11
N ARG A 29 -15.22 1.68 8.89
CA ARG A 29 -14.60 0.88 9.96
C ARG A 29 -13.31 1.52 10.44
N PHE A 30 -12.49 2.01 9.51
CA PHE A 30 -11.26 2.70 9.87
C PHE A 30 -11.52 4.09 10.48
N ALA A 31 -12.55 4.79 10.05
CA ALA A 31 -12.94 6.10 10.60
C ALA A 31 -13.43 6.02 12.06
N ALA A 32 -13.75 4.83 12.57
CA ALA A 32 -14.11 4.62 13.97
C ALA A 32 -12.89 4.60 14.90
N LEU A 33 -11.67 4.47 14.37
CA LEU A 33 -10.45 4.48 15.17
C LEU A 33 -10.14 5.88 15.73
N PRO A 34 -9.48 5.97 16.90
CA PRO A 34 -9.05 7.24 17.49
C PRO A 34 -7.93 7.91 16.68
N ASP A 35 -7.72 9.21 16.87
CA ASP A 35 -6.64 9.96 16.20
C ASP A 35 -5.23 9.42 16.48
N ALA A 36 -5.05 8.75 17.62
CA ALA A 36 -3.81 8.08 17.98
C ALA A 36 -3.45 6.91 17.05
N VAL A 37 -4.43 6.33 16.33
CA VAL A 37 -4.25 5.27 15.32
C VAL A 37 -5.25 5.47 14.18
N GLN A 38 -4.87 6.17 13.13
CA GLN A 38 -5.68 6.32 11.93
C GLN A 38 -5.21 5.36 10.83
N ILE A 39 -6.15 4.75 10.12
CA ILE A 39 -5.88 3.88 8.97
C ILE A 39 -6.68 4.38 7.78
N VAL A 40 -6.03 4.50 6.62
CA VAL A 40 -6.69 4.90 5.37
C VAL A 40 -6.24 3.95 4.26
N THR A 41 -7.20 3.41 3.51
CA THR A 41 -6.88 2.72 2.26
C THR A 41 -6.48 3.75 1.22
N GLU A 42 -5.26 3.67 0.69
CA GLU A 42 -4.85 4.57 -0.37
C GLU A 42 -5.52 4.21 -1.71
N PRO A 43 -5.68 5.19 -2.61
CA PRO A 43 -6.13 4.95 -3.98
C PRO A 43 -5.24 3.94 -4.72
N PHE A 44 -5.76 3.40 -5.82
CA PHE A 44 -4.95 2.57 -6.70
C PHE A 44 -3.80 3.36 -7.31
N VAL A 45 -2.58 2.88 -7.11
CA VAL A 45 -1.37 3.41 -7.73
C VAL A 45 -0.80 2.39 -8.71
N ALA A 46 -0.10 2.86 -9.74
CA ALA A 46 0.68 1.99 -10.59
C ALA A 46 1.86 1.43 -9.78
N MET A 47 2.16 0.15 -9.96
CA MET A 47 3.30 -0.53 -9.33
C MET A 47 3.97 -1.44 -10.35
N ALA A 48 5.29 -1.36 -10.47
CA ALA A 48 6.08 -2.24 -11.30
C ALA A 48 7.20 -2.87 -10.46
N ASP A 49 7.32 -4.19 -10.55
CA ASP A 49 8.49 -4.90 -10.06
C ASP A 49 9.60 -4.75 -11.10
N LEU A 50 10.78 -4.36 -10.63
CA LEU A 50 11.95 -4.01 -11.44
C LEU A 50 13.12 -4.87 -10.98
N ARG A 51 13.65 -5.68 -11.90
CA ARG A 51 14.84 -6.51 -11.70
C ARG A 51 15.94 -6.09 -12.66
N LEU A 52 17.12 -5.74 -12.15
CA LEU A 52 18.31 -5.44 -12.96
C LEU A 52 19.57 -5.45 -12.10
N ASP A 53 20.73 -5.63 -12.72
CA ASP A 53 22.01 -5.38 -12.03
C ASP A 53 22.12 -3.87 -11.67
N PRO A 54 22.42 -3.50 -10.41
CA PRO A 54 22.67 -2.12 -10.02
C PRO A 54 23.68 -1.38 -10.92
N ALA A 55 24.65 -2.08 -11.50
CA ALA A 55 25.64 -1.50 -12.41
C ALA A 55 25.00 -0.95 -13.71
N GLU A 56 23.87 -1.52 -14.12
CA GLU A 56 23.13 -1.16 -15.34
C GLU A 56 21.98 -0.16 -15.05
N SER A 57 21.91 0.40 -13.84
CA SER A 57 20.77 1.23 -13.38
C SER A 57 20.74 2.67 -13.89
N SER A 58 21.79 3.13 -14.59
CA SER A 58 21.94 4.54 -14.96
C SER A 58 20.78 5.08 -15.82
N ALA A 59 20.35 4.32 -16.83
CA ALA A 59 19.24 4.71 -17.71
C ALA A 59 17.90 4.74 -16.95
N VAL A 60 17.67 3.78 -16.05
CA VAL A 60 16.48 3.74 -15.19
C VAL A 60 16.46 4.92 -14.22
N ALA A 61 17.60 5.22 -13.59
CA ALA A 61 17.72 6.36 -12.69
C ALA A 61 17.44 7.69 -13.40
N ALA A 62 17.92 7.84 -14.64
CA ALA A 62 17.62 9.00 -15.48
C ALA A 62 16.13 9.09 -15.84
N HIS A 63 15.49 7.97 -16.18
CA HIS A 63 14.06 7.91 -16.48
C HIS A 63 13.19 8.27 -15.26
N LEU A 64 13.54 7.74 -14.09
CA LEU A 64 12.80 7.98 -12.84
C LEU A 64 13.11 9.35 -12.21
N GLY A 65 14.19 10.02 -12.64
CA GLY A 65 14.69 11.26 -12.03
C GLY A 65 15.25 11.08 -10.62
N VAL A 66 15.50 9.83 -10.19
CA VAL A 66 16.05 9.48 -8.89
C VAL A 66 16.87 8.19 -9.01
N ALA A 67 18.00 8.13 -8.30
CA ALA A 67 18.81 6.92 -8.26
C ALA A 67 18.06 5.78 -7.55
N LEU A 68 18.23 4.54 -8.03
CA LEU A 68 17.70 3.38 -7.31
C LEU A 68 18.44 3.23 -5.96
N PRO A 69 17.73 3.02 -4.85
CA PRO A 69 18.38 2.83 -3.56
C PRO A 69 19.19 1.53 -3.57
N THR A 70 20.45 1.57 -3.17
CA THR A 70 21.32 0.38 -3.08
C THR A 70 21.61 -0.04 -1.65
N THR A 71 21.23 0.77 -0.67
CA THR A 71 21.28 0.39 0.75
C THR A 71 20.10 -0.52 1.07
N PRO A 72 20.34 -1.73 1.63
CA PRO A 72 19.26 -2.63 1.99
C PRO A 72 18.21 -1.96 2.87
N ASN A 73 16.96 -2.35 2.66
CA ASN A 73 15.82 -1.89 3.46
C ASN A 73 15.61 -0.36 3.46
N THR A 74 15.81 0.27 2.30
CA THR A 74 15.56 1.71 2.11
C THR A 74 14.62 1.98 0.94
N TRP A 75 14.04 3.16 0.94
CA TRP A 75 13.25 3.67 -0.19
C TRP A 75 13.62 5.12 -0.48
N VAL A 76 13.33 5.57 -1.69
CA VAL A 76 13.53 6.95 -2.12
C VAL A 76 12.29 7.48 -2.84
N ARG A 77 12.03 8.78 -2.69
CA ARG A 77 10.98 9.48 -3.42
C ARG A 77 11.59 10.24 -4.59
N GLY A 78 11.15 9.92 -5.80
CA GLY A 78 11.31 10.77 -6.97
C GLY A 78 10.19 11.81 -7.06
N HIS A 79 10.14 12.56 -8.16
CA HIS A 79 9.09 13.57 -8.38
C HIS A 79 7.71 12.95 -8.58
N THR A 80 7.64 11.85 -9.33
CA THR A 80 6.38 11.16 -9.66
C THR A 80 6.36 9.72 -9.18
N THR A 81 7.45 9.22 -8.60
CA THR A 81 7.58 7.81 -8.23
C THR A 81 8.13 7.64 -6.82
N THR A 82 7.89 6.47 -6.24
CA THR A 82 8.59 5.98 -5.06
C THR A 82 9.29 4.68 -5.44
N VAL A 83 10.58 4.56 -5.14
CA VAL A 83 11.38 3.37 -5.43
C VAL A 83 11.76 2.70 -4.13
N ILE A 84 11.35 1.44 -3.97
CA ILE A 84 11.49 0.67 -2.73
C ILE A 84 12.46 -0.48 -2.98
N TRP A 85 13.52 -0.56 -2.19
CA TRP A 85 14.46 -1.68 -2.25
C TRP A 85 13.79 -2.97 -1.75
N LEU A 86 13.87 -4.04 -2.54
CA LEU A 86 13.40 -5.38 -2.15
C LEU A 86 14.55 -6.40 -2.11
N GLY A 87 15.60 -6.18 -2.89
CA GLY A 87 16.76 -7.07 -2.95
C GLY A 87 17.94 -6.43 -3.66
N PRO A 88 19.12 -7.09 -3.68
CA PRO A 88 20.33 -6.56 -4.31
C PRO A 88 20.15 -6.15 -5.78
N ASP A 89 19.23 -6.80 -6.49
CA ASP A 89 18.89 -6.57 -7.89
C ASP A 89 17.36 -6.44 -8.09
N GLU A 90 16.60 -6.05 -7.07
CA GLU A 90 15.13 -5.97 -7.08
C GLU A 90 14.60 -4.71 -6.39
N TRP A 91 13.66 -4.04 -7.07
CA TRP A 91 12.96 -2.88 -6.55
C TRP A 91 11.47 -2.92 -6.91
N LEU A 92 10.64 -2.36 -6.04
CA LEU A 92 9.26 -2.00 -6.37
C LEU A 92 9.20 -0.50 -6.67
N VAL A 93 8.79 -0.16 -7.89
CA VAL A 93 8.55 1.22 -8.31
C VAL A 93 7.05 1.48 -8.26
N THR A 94 6.63 2.51 -7.53
CA THR A 94 5.21 2.92 -7.44
C THR A 94 5.01 4.34 -7.95
N SER A 95 3.83 4.63 -8.51
CA SER A 95 3.48 5.95 -9.03
C SER A 95 1.96 6.19 -8.94
N PRO A 96 1.51 7.23 -8.23
CA PRO A 96 0.11 7.65 -8.28
C PRO A 96 -0.20 8.53 -9.52
N PHE A 97 0.80 8.91 -10.31
CA PHE A 97 0.66 9.90 -11.39
C PHE A 97 0.68 9.29 -12.80
N THR A 98 0.88 7.97 -12.91
CA THR A 98 0.96 7.26 -14.19
C THR A 98 0.01 6.06 -14.20
N THR A 99 -0.39 5.62 -15.39
CA THR A 99 -1.09 4.33 -15.51
C THR A 99 -0.11 3.17 -15.34
N PRO A 100 -0.57 1.96 -14.97
CA PRO A 100 0.26 0.76 -14.93
C PRO A 100 1.04 0.52 -16.22
N GLU A 101 0.35 0.64 -17.36
CA GLU A 101 0.92 0.39 -18.69
C GLU A 101 2.01 1.41 -19.05
N ALA A 102 1.79 2.70 -18.70
CA ALA A 102 2.77 3.75 -18.93
C ALA A 102 4.02 3.58 -18.05
N LEU A 103 3.84 3.21 -16.77
CA LEU A 103 4.94 2.95 -15.86
C LEU A 103 5.77 1.75 -16.33
N GLU A 104 5.12 0.63 -16.65
CA GLU A 104 5.80 -0.58 -17.10
C GLU A 104 6.54 -0.34 -18.43
N SER A 105 5.89 0.28 -19.41
CA SER A 105 6.50 0.55 -20.71
C SER A 105 7.71 1.47 -20.61
N GLY A 106 7.61 2.56 -19.84
CA GLY A 106 8.72 3.50 -19.65
C GLY A 106 9.92 2.87 -18.96
N LEU A 107 9.69 2.08 -17.91
CA LEU A 107 10.72 1.31 -17.24
C LEU A 107 11.35 0.25 -18.18
N ARG A 108 10.53 -0.46 -18.96
CA ARG A 108 11.01 -1.49 -19.89
C ARG A 108 11.91 -0.91 -20.97
N GLU A 109 11.56 0.27 -21.49
CA GLU A 109 12.39 1.01 -22.43
C GLU A 109 13.73 1.41 -21.78
N ALA A 110 13.68 1.98 -20.56
CA ALA A 110 14.88 2.38 -19.82
C ALA A 110 15.80 1.21 -19.45
N VAL A 111 15.25 0.03 -19.19
CA VAL A 111 16.01 -1.20 -18.89
C VAL A 111 16.72 -1.76 -20.12
N GLY A 112 16.22 -1.52 -21.34
CA GLY A 112 16.91 -1.84 -22.59
C GLY A 112 17.26 -3.32 -22.83
N GLY A 113 16.69 -4.24 -22.05
CA GLY A 113 16.93 -5.69 -22.13
C GLY A 113 17.88 -6.28 -21.08
N CYS A 114 18.47 -5.45 -20.22
CA CYS A 114 19.42 -5.89 -19.17
C CYS A 114 18.73 -6.32 -17.86
N GLY A 115 17.42 -6.51 -17.90
CA GLY A 115 16.59 -6.75 -16.71
C GLY A 115 15.15 -7.10 -17.07
N ALA A 116 14.29 -7.16 -16.06
CA ALA A 116 12.88 -7.42 -16.20
C ALA A 116 12.04 -6.34 -15.51
N VAL A 117 10.90 -6.05 -16.12
CA VAL A 117 9.87 -5.16 -15.57
C VAL A 117 8.54 -5.89 -15.66
N VAL A 118 7.76 -5.89 -14.58
CA VAL A 118 6.44 -6.55 -14.53
C VAL A 118 5.46 -5.63 -13.83
N ASP A 119 4.31 -5.36 -14.46
CA ASP A 119 3.19 -4.70 -13.78
C ASP A 119 2.65 -5.57 -12.64
N VAL A 120 2.67 -5.01 -11.43
CA VAL A 120 2.15 -5.61 -10.20
C VAL A 120 1.14 -4.70 -9.49
N SER A 121 0.53 -3.75 -10.21
CA SER A 121 -0.40 -2.73 -9.69
C SER A 121 -1.65 -3.32 -9.02
N ALA A 122 -2.04 -4.56 -9.35
CA ALA A 122 -3.14 -5.27 -8.72
C ALA A 122 -2.70 -6.28 -7.64
N GLN A 123 -1.39 -6.50 -7.50
CA GLN A 123 -0.84 -7.51 -6.59
C GLN A 123 -0.99 -7.09 -5.13
N ARG A 124 -0.94 -5.78 -4.85
CA ARG A 124 -0.99 -5.21 -3.49
C ARG A 124 -2.05 -4.11 -3.38
N THR A 125 -2.51 -3.91 -2.15
CA THR A 125 -3.23 -2.71 -1.72
C THR A 125 -2.38 -1.99 -0.68
N THR A 126 -2.49 -0.66 -0.64
CA THR A 126 -1.71 0.17 0.29
C THR A 126 -2.64 0.68 1.39
N LEU A 127 -2.21 0.50 2.62
CA LEU A 127 -2.77 1.14 3.81
C LEU A 127 -1.80 2.23 4.26
N SER A 128 -2.30 3.44 4.46
CA SER A 128 -1.61 4.54 5.14
C SER A 128 -2.01 4.48 6.61
N LEU A 129 -1.04 4.45 7.53
CA LEU A 129 -1.26 4.41 8.97
C LEU A 129 -0.62 5.65 9.59
N HIS A 130 -1.38 6.40 10.38
CA HIS A 130 -0.93 7.65 10.99
C HIS A 130 -1.28 7.71 12.48
N GLY A 131 -0.37 8.22 13.32
CA GLY A 131 -0.64 8.53 14.73
C GLY A 131 0.37 7.93 15.70
N GLU A 132 0.44 8.51 16.90
CA GLU A 132 1.45 8.20 17.92
C GLU A 132 1.46 6.73 18.38
N ARG A 133 0.32 6.02 18.26
CA ARG A 133 0.17 4.61 18.66
C ARG A 133 0.29 3.61 17.50
N VAL A 134 0.49 4.06 16.26
CA VAL A 134 0.65 3.16 15.11
C VAL A 134 1.80 2.18 15.30
N ARG A 135 2.93 2.65 15.85
CA ARG A 135 4.07 1.76 16.13
C ARG A 135 3.71 0.67 17.13
N ASP A 136 3.00 1.04 18.20
CA ASP A 136 2.61 0.10 19.25
C ASP A 136 1.67 -0.97 18.67
N VAL A 137 0.68 -0.56 17.85
CA VAL A 137 -0.20 -1.47 17.11
C VAL A 137 0.58 -2.42 16.20
N LEU A 138 1.50 -1.89 15.38
CA LEU A 138 2.32 -2.71 14.49
C LEU A 138 3.21 -3.71 15.27
N ALA A 139 3.76 -3.29 16.41
CA ALA A 139 4.64 -4.12 17.24
C ALA A 139 3.92 -5.34 17.86
N THR A 140 2.58 -5.32 17.97
CA THR A 140 1.80 -6.48 18.45
C THR A 140 1.89 -7.70 17.54
N GLY A 141 2.23 -7.51 16.26
CA GLY A 141 2.29 -8.60 15.28
C GLY A 141 3.39 -8.49 14.23
N CYS A 142 4.32 -7.55 14.39
CA CYS A 142 5.51 -7.40 13.55
C CYS A 142 6.76 -7.81 14.34
N SER A 143 7.61 -8.63 13.74
CA SER A 143 8.89 -9.05 14.36
C SER A 143 10.04 -8.06 14.18
N LEU A 144 9.86 -7.01 13.37
CA LEU A 144 10.88 -5.98 13.18
C LEU A 144 11.03 -5.12 14.43
N ASP A 145 12.25 -4.69 14.71
CA ASP A 145 12.48 -3.62 15.68
C ASP A 145 12.02 -2.28 15.08
N LEU A 146 10.81 -1.87 15.45
CA LEU A 146 10.20 -0.63 14.99
C LEU A 146 10.63 0.60 15.80
N HIS A 147 11.59 0.46 16.73
CA HIS A 147 12.10 1.58 17.52
C HIS A 147 12.61 2.68 16.58
N PRO A 148 12.33 3.98 16.84
CA PRO A 148 12.64 5.07 15.89
C PRO A 148 14.13 5.31 15.65
N ARG A 149 15.00 4.70 16.47
CA ARG A 149 16.47 4.66 16.22
C ARG A 149 16.88 3.60 15.20
N VAL A 150 16.05 2.57 14.97
CA VAL A 150 16.31 1.45 14.08
C VAL A 150 15.48 1.59 12.80
N PHE A 151 14.15 1.66 12.93
CA PHE A 151 13.23 1.81 11.79
C PHE A 151 12.79 3.26 11.65
N ARG A 152 13.69 4.06 11.07
CA ARG A 152 13.56 5.53 10.92
C ARG A 152 12.95 5.92 9.57
N PRO A 153 12.52 7.18 9.39
CA PRO A 153 12.07 7.67 8.08
C PRO A 153 13.06 7.34 6.96
N GLY A 154 12.55 6.84 5.83
CA GLY A 154 13.36 6.33 4.72
C GLY A 154 13.67 4.82 4.80
N CYS A 155 13.36 4.14 5.91
CA CYS A 155 13.41 2.68 6.00
C CYS A 155 12.20 2.04 5.30
N ALA A 156 12.46 0.95 4.60
CA ALA A 156 11.44 0.05 4.05
C ALA A 156 11.85 -1.39 4.32
N ALA A 157 10.93 -2.29 4.65
CA ALA A 157 11.27 -3.69 4.85
C ALA A 157 10.15 -4.62 4.41
N GLN A 158 10.53 -5.74 3.80
CA GLN A 158 9.65 -6.90 3.65
C GLN A 158 9.58 -7.62 5.00
N THR A 159 8.36 -7.83 5.50
CA THR A 159 8.13 -8.45 6.81
C THR A 159 6.80 -9.19 6.84
N THR A 160 6.48 -9.77 7.99
CA THR A 160 5.17 -10.32 8.31
C THR A 160 4.54 -9.48 9.41
N ILE A 161 3.29 -9.05 9.20
CA ILE A 161 2.48 -8.31 10.18
C ILE A 161 1.16 -9.06 10.33
N GLY A 162 0.80 -9.45 11.56
CA GLY A 162 -0.44 -10.20 11.80
C GLY A 162 -0.52 -11.48 10.95
N LEU A 163 0.61 -12.17 10.75
CA LEU A 163 0.75 -13.36 9.88
C LEU A 163 0.55 -13.11 8.37
N ALA A 164 0.45 -11.85 7.93
CA ALA A 164 0.40 -11.48 6.52
C ALA A 164 1.74 -10.91 6.04
N GLY A 165 2.27 -11.43 4.93
CA GLY A 165 3.44 -10.84 4.27
C GLY A 165 3.12 -9.44 3.73
N ALA A 166 3.96 -8.47 4.05
CA ALA A 166 3.78 -7.08 3.68
C ALA A 166 5.12 -6.36 3.47
N ILE A 167 5.06 -5.22 2.78
CA ILE A 167 6.16 -4.25 2.72
C ILE A 167 5.75 -3.07 3.59
N LEU A 168 6.55 -2.75 4.61
CA LEU A 168 6.33 -1.63 5.52
C LEU A 168 7.33 -0.51 5.18
N LEU A 169 6.86 0.73 5.01
CA LEU A 169 7.66 1.93 4.83
C LEU A 169 7.46 2.84 6.03
N ALA A 170 8.56 3.34 6.61
CA ALA A 170 8.52 4.49 7.51
C ALA A 170 8.63 5.77 6.68
N LEU A 171 7.58 6.59 6.71
CA LEU A 171 7.53 7.87 6.00
C LEU A 171 8.03 9.02 6.87
N ASP A 172 7.53 9.11 8.10
CA ASP A 172 8.01 10.02 9.14
C ASP A 172 7.95 9.33 10.53
N GLY A 173 7.91 10.11 11.62
CA GLY A 173 7.94 9.57 12.99
C GLY A 173 6.69 8.80 13.41
N GLU A 174 5.55 9.07 12.77
CA GLU A 174 4.22 8.53 13.11
C GLU A 174 3.42 8.08 11.87
N HIS A 175 3.96 8.29 10.68
CA HIS A 175 3.35 7.91 9.40
C HIS A 175 4.07 6.72 8.77
N TYR A 176 3.29 5.66 8.54
CA TYR A 176 3.74 4.42 7.92
C TYR A 176 2.88 4.08 6.70
N GLN A 177 3.49 3.47 5.70
CA GLN A 177 2.77 2.86 4.57
C GLN A 177 2.95 1.35 4.60
N LEU A 178 1.87 0.62 4.38
CA LEU A 178 1.82 -0.83 4.44
C LEU A 178 1.24 -1.38 3.15
N LEU A 179 2.08 -2.02 2.34
CA LEU A 179 1.67 -2.66 1.09
C LEU A 179 1.50 -4.16 1.35
N VAL A 180 0.24 -4.61 1.34
CA VAL A 180 -0.12 -6.01 1.57
C VAL A 180 -0.68 -6.63 0.31
N ARG A 181 -0.40 -7.91 0.07
CA ARG A 181 -1.01 -8.65 -1.03
C ARG A 181 -2.54 -8.57 -0.96
N THR A 182 -3.18 -8.34 -2.10
CA THR A 182 -4.64 -8.16 -2.23
C THR A 182 -5.45 -9.27 -1.55
N SER A 183 -4.99 -10.52 -1.63
CA SER A 183 -5.65 -11.68 -1.01
C SER A 183 -5.63 -11.66 0.52
N PHE A 184 -4.65 -11.00 1.14
CA PHE A 184 -4.49 -10.90 2.60
C PHE A 184 -5.02 -9.58 3.17
N ALA A 185 -5.43 -8.63 2.32
CA ALA A 185 -5.80 -7.29 2.76
C ALA A 185 -6.92 -7.27 3.80
N ARG A 186 -8.00 -8.03 3.60
CA ARG A 186 -9.12 -8.10 4.56
C ARG A 186 -8.71 -8.73 5.89
N HIS A 187 -7.84 -9.74 5.85
CA HIS A 187 -7.29 -10.36 7.06
C HIS A 187 -6.47 -9.34 7.85
N LEU A 188 -5.53 -8.68 7.19
CA LEU A 188 -4.68 -7.68 7.83
C LEU A 188 -5.47 -6.48 8.34
N ALA A 189 -6.49 -6.02 7.60
CA ALA A 189 -7.36 -4.94 8.03
C ALA A 189 -8.15 -5.30 9.30
N THR A 190 -8.73 -6.50 9.37
CA THR A 190 -9.40 -6.99 10.60
C THR A 190 -8.40 -7.06 11.76
N TRP A 191 -7.20 -7.59 11.51
CA TRP A 191 -6.17 -7.71 12.53
C TRP A 191 -5.71 -6.33 13.05
N LEU A 192 -5.54 -5.34 12.16
CA LEU A 192 -5.18 -3.97 12.56
C LEU A 192 -6.28 -3.31 13.41
N LEU A 193 -7.55 -3.52 13.08
CA LEU A 193 -8.67 -3.03 13.89
C LEU A 193 -8.68 -3.67 15.28
N ASP A 194 -8.46 -4.99 15.35
CA ASP A 194 -8.38 -5.74 16.61
C ASP A 194 -7.21 -5.28 17.49
N ALA A 195 -6.02 -5.15 16.89
CA ALA A 195 -4.82 -4.65 17.57
C ALA A 195 -4.94 -3.19 18.04
N ALA A 196 -5.82 -2.41 17.43
CA ALA A 196 -6.09 -1.02 17.83
C ALA A 196 -7.12 -0.89 18.96
N VAL A 197 -7.81 -1.96 19.36
CA VAL A 197 -8.85 -1.93 20.39
C VAL A 197 -8.35 -1.36 21.71
N GLU A 198 -7.10 -1.63 22.09
CA GLU A 198 -6.47 -1.13 23.33
C GLU A 198 -6.41 0.41 23.40
N TYR A 199 -6.40 1.07 22.24
CA TYR A 199 -6.29 2.53 22.14
C TYR A 199 -7.64 3.22 21.94
N MET A 200 -8.72 2.45 21.79
CA MET A 200 -10.05 3.02 21.71
C MET A 200 -10.37 3.72 23.04
N PRO A 201 -11.04 4.88 23.02
CA PRO A 201 -11.49 5.52 24.25
C PRO A 201 -12.35 4.54 25.05
N GLU A 202 -12.13 4.46 26.37
CA GLU A 202 -12.99 3.68 27.25
C GLU A 202 -14.43 4.14 27.04
N PHE A 203 -15.33 3.18 26.80
CA PHE A 203 -16.75 3.46 26.83
C PHE A 203 -17.09 3.80 28.27
N ASP A 204 -17.26 5.09 28.57
CA ASP A 204 -17.78 5.53 29.86
C ASP A 204 -19.32 5.45 29.74
N PRO A 205 -19.98 4.40 30.28
CA PRO A 205 -21.43 4.37 30.28
C PRO A 205 -21.90 5.56 31.10
N GLU A 206 -22.73 6.43 30.52
CA GLU A 206 -23.29 7.57 31.26
C GLU A 206 -23.83 7.10 32.62
N PRO A 207 -23.57 7.84 33.71
CA PRO A 207 -24.04 7.45 35.02
C PRO A 207 -25.55 7.25 34.96
N SER A 208 -25.98 6.03 35.30
CA SER A 208 -27.40 5.66 35.34
C SER A 208 -28.13 6.69 36.18
N THR A 209 -28.91 7.56 35.52
CA THR A 209 -29.87 8.41 36.23
C THR A 209 -31.05 7.50 36.52
N ASP A 210 -30.90 6.59 37.48
CA ASP A 210 -32.03 5.91 38.09
C ASP A 210 -32.48 6.73 39.30
N PRO A 211 -33.55 7.53 39.20
CA PRO A 211 -34.08 8.29 40.32
C PRO A 211 -34.89 7.42 41.30
N GLY A 212 -34.85 6.09 41.20
CA GLY A 212 -35.80 5.17 41.83
C GLY A 212 -35.27 4.27 42.94
N ARG A 213 -34.47 4.75 43.90
CA ARG A 213 -34.26 4.02 45.18
C ARG A 213 -34.01 4.95 46.37
N GLY A 214 -35.04 5.72 46.71
CA GLY A 214 -35.16 6.40 48.00
C GLY A 214 -36.32 5.79 48.80
N ALA A 215 -35.94 5.20 49.95
CA ALA A 215 -36.68 4.91 51.19
C ALA A 215 -38.21 4.68 51.14
#